data_AF-A0A849YWR9-F1
#
_entry.id   AF-A0A849YWR9-F1
#
_cell.length_a   1.000
_cell.length_b   1.000
_cell.length_c   1.000
_cell.angle_alpha   90.00
_cell.angle_beta   90.00
_cell.angle_gamma   90.00
#
_symmetry.space_group_name_H-M   'P 1'
#
loop_
_entity.id
_entity.type
_entity.pdbx_description
1 polymer ?
#
loop_
_entity_poly.entity_id
_entity_poly.type
_entity_poly.pdbx_seq_one_letter_code
_entity_poly.pdbx_strand_id
1 'polypeptide(L)'
;GVSDGGRVRIAGQGGKIPGAEPGDLLLTEKVRPHEHFRREGEDLHLDLPVTLVEAYEGAKVRVPTPDGEVSLKVPAHTQSGNVARLRGKGVHKKGRPPGDLYVRFLIQIPTSDEPEVKKAIESLRDSIPDPRAGISL
;
A
#
# COMPACT_ATOMS: atom_id res chain seq x y z
N GLY A 1 9.55 12.93 6.13
CA GLY A 1 9.53 11.80 7.07
C GLY A 1 8.95 12.14 8.43
N VAL A 2 7.93 13.01 8.53
CA VAL A 2 7.26 13.25 9.82
C VAL A 2 6.04 12.34 9.93
N SER A 3 5.79 11.82 11.13
CA SER A 3 4.69 10.89 11.41
C SER A 3 3.38 11.65 11.66
N ASP A 4 2.25 11.03 11.32
CA ASP A 4 0.95 11.55 11.73
C ASP A 4 0.89 11.72 13.26
N GLY A 5 0.36 12.86 13.73
CA GLY A 5 0.36 13.22 15.14
C GLY A 5 1.70 13.69 15.70
N GLY A 6 2.73 13.88 14.86
CA GLY A 6 4.00 14.48 15.27
C GLY A 6 3.81 15.86 15.90
N ARG A 7 4.49 16.11 17.02
CA ARG A 7 4.43 17.40 17.74
C ARG A 7 5.72 18.18 17.56
N VAL A 8 5.61 19.39 17.04
CA VAL A 8 6.72 20.34 16.97
C VAL A 8 6.45 21.47 17.95
N ARG A 9 7.37 21.66 18.91
CA ARG A 9 7.36 22.78 19.85
C ARG A 9 8.20 23.91 19.29
N ILE A 10 7.59 25.08 19.13
CA ILE A 10 8.29 26.31 18.77
C ILE A 10 8.32 27.22 19.99
N ALA A 11 9.52 27.35 20.57
CA ALA A 11 9.72 28.07 21.82
C ALA A 11 9.40 29.57 21.66
N GLY A 12 8.63 30.13 22.60
CA GLY A 12 8.35 31.58 22.66
C GLY A 12 7.42 32.11 21.55
N GLN A 13 6.75 31.23 20.80
CA GLN A 13 5.80 31.59 19.72
C GLN A 13 4.33 31.37 20.11
N GLY A 14 4.06 31.07 21.38
CA GLY A 14 2.73 30.94 21.95
C GLY A 14 2.14 32.28 22.39
N GLY A 15 1.01 32.22 23.10
CA GLY A 15 0.28 33.41 23.56
C GLY A 15 1.15 34.35 24.39
N LYS A 16 1.01 35.65 24.17
CA LYS A 16 1.68 36.70 24.94
C LYS A 16 0.73 37.28 25.98
N ILE A 17 1.19 37.34 27.23
CA ILE A 17 0.50 38.01 28.32
C ILE A 17 1.40 39.18 28.76
N PRO A 18 0.87 40.41 28.91
CA PRO A 18 1.68 41.55 29.37
C PRO A 18 2.39 41.25 30.70
N GLY A 19 3.70 41.40 30.73
CA GLY A 19 4.53 41.14 31.91
C GLY A 19 5.03 39.70 32.10
N ALA A 20 4.72 38.77 31.18
CA ALA A 20 5.22 37.39 31.22
C ALA A 20 6.00 37.02 29.95
N GLU A 21 6.87 36.02 30.07
CA GLU A 21 7.53 35.39 28.92
C GLU A 21 6.49 34.78 27.97
N PRO A 22 6.64 34.92 26.64
CA PRO A 22 5.75 34.29 25.68
C PRO A 22 5.68 32.78 25.87
N GLY A 23 4.48 32.21 25.77
CA GLY A 23 4.29 30.75 25.79
C GLY A 23 4.90 30.05 24.57
N ASP A 24 4.71 28.73 24.48
CA ASP A 24 5.17 27.94 23.33
C ASP A 24 4.03 27.64 22.35
N LEU A 25 4.36 27.53 21.06
CA LEU A 25 3.44 27.02 20.05
C LEU A 25 3.67 25.51 19.86
N LEU A 26 2.59 24.73 19.97
CA LEU A 26 2.60 23.30 19.68
C LEU A 26 1.90 23.05 18.35
N LEU A 27 2.66 22.72 17.32
CA LEU A 27 2.12 22.26 16.05
C LEU A 27 1.91 20.76 16.12
N THR A 28 0.69 20.30 15.78
CA THR A 28 0.37 18.88 15.63
C THR A 28 0.16 18.59 14.16
N GLU A 29 0.98 17.70 13.60
CA GLU A 29 0.90 17.36 12.19
C GLU A 29 -0.23 16.38 11.91
N LYS A 30 -0.95 16.63 10.81
CA LYS A 30 -1.94 15.70 10.25
C LYS A 30 -1.50 15.30 8.86
N VAL A 31 -1.11 14.05 8.69
CA VAL A 31 -0.77 13.49 7.37
C VAL A 31 -2.07 13.07 6.70
N ARG A 32 -2.38 13.67 5.54
CA ARG A 32 -3.55 13.26 4.76
C ARG A 32 -3.37 11.82 4.26
N PRO A 33 -4.41 10.97 4.33
CA PRO A 33 -4.38 9.66 3.68
C PRO A 33 -3.98 9.79 2.21
N HIS A 34 -3.02 8.99 1.78
CA HIS A 34 -2.64 8.89 0.37
C HIS A 34 -3.54 7.87 -0.31
N GLU A 35 -4.00 8.13 -1.55
CA GLU A 35 -4.95 7.26 -2.26
C GLU A 35 -4.44 5.82 -2.43
N HIS A 36 -3.12 5.65 -2.50
CA HIS A 36 -2.49 4.36 -2.77
C HIS A 36 -1.63 3.81 -1.61
N PHE A 37 -1.13 4.65 -0.70
CA PHE A 37 -0.19 4.22 0.32
C PHE A 37 -0.77 4.36 1.72
N ARG A 38 -0.69 3.27 2.49
CA ARG A 38 -0.88 3.28 3.93
C ARG A 38 0.47 3.24 4.61
N ARG A 39 0.71 4.12 5.57
CA ARG A 39 1.94 4.14 6.34
C ARG A 39 1.74 3.45 7.69
N GLU A 40 2.64 2.52 8.01
CA GLU A 40 2.71 1.84 9.31
C GLU A 40 4.14 1.99 9.86
N GLY A 41 4.33 2.91 10.80
CA GLY A 41 5.68 3.27 11.26
C GLY A 41 6.51 3.92 10.14
N GLU A 42 7.62 3.30 9.74
CA GLU A 42 8.41 3.72 8.57
C GLU A 42 8.11 2.91 7.32
N ASP A 43 7.30 1.85 7.44
CA ASP A 43 6.93 1.01 6.32
C ASP A 43 5.71 1.58 5.60
N LEU A 44 5.64 1.30 4.31
CA LEU A 44 4.53 1.64 3.44
C LEU A 44 3.86 0.37 2.95
N HIS A 45 2.55 0.44 2.78
CA HIS A 45 1.72 -0.64 2.28
C HIS A 45 0.94 -0.12 1.09
N LEU A 46 0.95 -0.90 0.01
CA LEU A 46 0.24 -0.64 -1.24
C LEU A 46 -0.54 -1.89 -1.62
N ASP A 47 -1.82 -1.72 -1.90
CA ASP A 47 -2.61 -2.74 -2.58
C ASP A 47 -2.42 -2.57 -4.09
N LEU A 48 -1.86 -3.60 -4.73
CA LEU A 48 -1.63 -3.61 -6.18
C LEU A 48 -2.66 -4.52 -6.85
N PRO A 49 -3.61 -3.95 -7.60
CA PRO A 49 -4.47 -4.72 -8.49
C PRO A 49 -3.63 -5.47 -9.52
N VAL A 50 -3.92 -6.77 -9.68
CA VAL A 50 -3.36 -7.60 -10.75
C VAL A 50 -4.49 -8.35 -11.43
N THR A 51 -4.35 -8.60 -12.73
CA THR A 51 -5.32 -9.40 -13.48
C THR A 51 -5.19 -10.88 -13.13
N LEU A 52 -6.24 -11.66 -13.41
CA LEU A 52 -6.20 -13.12 -13.30
C LEU A 52 -5.07 -13.73 -14.15
N VAL A 53 -4.82 -13.19 -15.35
CA VAL A 53 -3.78 -13.68 -16.26
C VAL A 53 -2.39 -13.43 -15.69
N GLU A 54 -2.12 -12.20 -15.22
CA GLU A 54 -0.83 -11.87 -14.58
C GLU A 54 -0.58 -12.70 -13.33
N ALA A 55 -1.62 -12.97 -12.54
CA ALA A 55 -1.51 -13.81 -11.36
C ALA A 55 -1.25 -15.29 -11.71
N TYR A 56 -1.88 -15.81 -12.77
CA TYR A 56 -1.73 -17.20 -13.19
C TYR A 56 -0.38 -17.45 -13.89
N GLU A 57 -0.03 -16.65 -14.90
CA GLU A 57 1.17 -16.84 -15.73
C GLU A 57 2.42 -16.17 -15.15
N GLY A 58 2.24 -15.21 -14.25
CA GLY A 58 3.28 -14.30 -13.79
C GLY A 58 3.46 -13.12 -14.74
N ALA A 59 4.01 -12.02 -14.22
CA ALA A 59 4.14 -10.78 -14.97
C ALA A 59 5.28 -9.91 -14.46
N LYS A 60 5.61 -8.88 -15.23
CA LYS A 60 6.40 -7.73 -14.76
C LYS A 60 5.53 -6.49 -14.86
N VAL A 61 5.23 -5.89 -13.73
CA VAL A 61 4.33 -4.74 -13.62
C VAL A 61 5.09 -3.53 -13.08
N ARG A 62 4.57 -2.33 -13.35
CA ARG A 62 5.08 -1.08 -12.78
C ARG A 62 4.36 -0.78 -11.48
N VAL A 63 5.13 -0.42 -10.46
CA VAL A 63 4.61 -0.13 -9.12
C VAL A 63 5.10 1.25 -8.70
N PRO A 64 4.19 2.16 -8.28
CA PRO A 64 4.60 3.45 -7.76
C PRO A 64 5.33 3.26 -6.43
N THR A 65 6.38 4.06 -6.22
CA THR A 65 7.05 4.20 -4.92
C THR A 65 7.22 5.69 -4.62
N PRO A 66 7.53 6.09 -3.38
CA PRO A 66 7.76 7.49 -3.04
C PRO A 66 8.85 8.17 -3.88
N ASP A 67 9.82 7.41 -4.39
CA ASP A 67 10.95 7.91 -5.17
C ASP A 67 10.76 7.75 -6.69
N GLY A 68 9.58 7.30 -7.14
CA GLY A 68 9.28 7.02 -8.55
C GLY A 68 8.82 5.58 -8.80
N GLU A 69 8.58 5.22 -10.05
CA GLU A 69 8.12 3.88 -10.42
C GLU A 69 9.26 2.85 -10.43
N VAL A 70 8.95 1.62 -10.03
CA VAL A 70 9.86 0.47 -10.15
C VAL A 70 9.18 -0.70 -10.84
N SER A 71 9.97 -1.55 -11.50
CA SER A 71 9.45 -2.82 -12.04
C SER A 71 9.42 -3.89 -10.94
N LEU A 72 8.25 -4.47 -10.71
CA LEU A 72 8.03 -5.57 -9.78
C LEU A 72 7.66 -6.84 -10.57
N LYS A 73 8.27 -7.96 -10.21
CA LYS A 73 7.87 -9.27 -10.73
C LYS A 73 6.69 -9.81 -9.91
N VAL A 74 5.60 -10.15 -10.60
CA VAL A 74 4.52 -10.98 -10.08
C VAL A 74 4.87 -12.45 -10.39
N PRO A 75 5.06 -13.31 -9.38
CA PRO A 75 5.28 -14.74 -9.62
C PRO A 75 4.08 -15.39 -10.30
N ALA A 76 4.31 -16.46 -11.07
CA ALA A 76 3.22 -17.31 -11.56
C ALA A 76 2.47 -17.95 -10.38
N HIS A 77 1.18 -18.22 -10.57
CA HIS A 77 0.25 -18.74 -9.57
C HIS A 77 0.17 -17.90 -8.27
N THR A 78 0.36 -16.58 -8.37
CA THR A 78 0.18 -15.65 -7.26
C THR A 78 -1.26 -15.69 -6.76
N GLN A 79 -1.46 -15.71 -5.44
CA GLN A 79 -2.78 -15.64 -4.81
C GLN A 79 -3.07 -14.21 -4.33
N SER A 80 -4.36 -13.86 -4.23
CA SER A 80 -4.78 -12.64 -3.55
C SER A 80 -4.29 -12.64 -2.11
N GLY A 81 -3.68 -11.55 -1.68
CA GLY A 81 -3.10 -11.40 -0.35
C GLY A 81 -1.61 -11.74 -0.26
N ASN A 82 -0.99 -12.37 -1.28
CA ASN A 82 0.46 -12.48 -1.34
C ASN A 82 1.11 -11.09 -1.25
N VAL A 83 2.22 -11.00 -0.52
CA VAL A 83 2.94 -9.73 -0.30
C VAL A 83 4.35 -9.81 -0.85
N ALA A 84 4.70 -8.85 -1.71
CA ALA A 84 6.08 -8.60 -2.13
C ALA A 84 6.69 -7.47 -1.29
N ARG A 85 7.95 -7.64 -0.87
CA ARG A 85 8.69 -6.64 -0.11
C ARG A 85 9.73 -5.95 -0.98
N LEU A 86 9.58 -4.64 -1.15
CA LEU A 86 10.55 -3.77 -1.79
C LEU A 86 11.40 -3.09 -0.71
N ARG A 87 12.64 -3.58 -0.56
CA ARG A 87 13.55 -3.13 0.50
C ARG A 87 13.98 -1.68 0.30
N GLY A 88 13.95 -0.89 1.36
CA GLY A 88 14.37 0.51 1.39
C GLY A 88 13.46 1.46 0.61
N LYS A 89 12.24 1.02 0.27
CA LYS A 89 11.24 1.82 -0.48
C LYS A 89 10.12 2.38 0.40
N GLY A 90 10.29 2.32 1.72
CA GLY A 90 9.42 2.96 2.70
C GLY A 90 9.81 4.42 2.96
N VAL A 91 9.43 4.91 4.14
CA VAL A 91 9.68 6.30 4.53
C VAL A 91 11.14 6.51 4.91
N HIS A 92 11.71 7.59 4.39
CA HIS A 92 13.05 8.04 4.71
C HIS A 92 13.02 9.06 5.87
N LYS A 93 13.80 8.79 6.93
CA LYS A 93 14.05 9.70 8.05
C LYS A 93 15.55 10.00 8.14
N LYS A 94 15.90 11.28 8.36
CA LYS A 94 17.29 11.70 8.48
C LYS A 94 17.97 10.95 9.64
N GLY A 95 19.10 10.31 9.36
CA GLY A 95 19.89 9.57 10.36
C GLY A 95 19.36 8.18 10.72
N ARG A 96 18.38 7.64 9.99
CA ARG A 96 17.90 6.25 10.15
C ARG A 96 17.83 5.54 8.79
N PRO A 97 18.01 4.21 8.75
CA PRO A 97 17.71 3.43 7.55
C PRO A 97 16.25 3.66 7.10
N PRO A 98 15.98 3.66 5.79
CA PRO A 98 14.61 3.70 5.29
C PRO A 98 13.83 2.45 5.70
N GLY A 99 12.52 2.61 5.87
CA GLY A 99 11.60 1.47 5.93
C GLY A 99 11.43 0.80 4.56
N ASP A 100 10.48 -0.12 4.48
CA ASP A 100 10.19 -0.89 3.27
C ASP A 100 8.81 -0.59 2.69
N LEU A 101 8.60 -0.99 1.43
CA LEU A 101 7.29 -1.00 0.81
C LEU A 101 6.79 -2.44 0.66
N TYR A 102 5.67 -2.74 1.31
CA TYR A 102 4.94 -4.00 1.19
C TYR A 102 3.83 -3.85 0.15
N VAL A 103 3.94 -4.61 -0.92
CA VAL A 103 2.99 -4.61 -2.03
C VAL A 103 2.13 -5.85 -1.92
N ARG A 104 0.86 -5.68 -1.55
CA ARG A 104 -0.12 -6.78 -1.46
C ARG A 104 -0.83 -6.93 -2.80
N PHE A 105 -0.74 -8.10 -3.41
CA PHE A 105 -1.43 -8.39 -4.66
C PHE A 105 -2.92 -8.64 -4.41
N LEU A 106 -3.78 -7.97 -5.17
CA LEU A 106 -5.23 -8.20 -5.17
C LEU A 106 -5.65 -8.59 -6.59
N ILE A 107 -6.09 -9.83 -6.77
CA ILE A 107 -6.60 -10.28 -8.07
C ILE A 107 -7.93 -9.59 -8.32
N GLN A 108 -7.99 -8.78 -9.37
CA GLN A 108 -9.22 -8.15 -9.83
C GLN A 108 -9.85 -8.98 -10.94
N ILE A 109 -11.15 -9.23 -10.79
CA ILE A 109 -11.96 -9.91 -11.78
C ILE A 109 -12.65 -8.85 -12.65
N PRO A 110 -12.72 -9.03 -13.98
CA PRO A 110 -13.46 -8.14 -14.86
C PRO A 110 -14.92 -7.98 -14.40
N THR A 111 -15.42 -6.75 -14.43
CA THR A 111 -16.81 -6.43 -14.05
C THR A 111 -17.73 -6.26 -15.26
N SER A 112 -17.19 -6.37 -16.48
CA SER A 112 -17.97 -6.27 -17.72
C SER A 112 -18.44 -7.64 -18.19
N ASP A 113 -19.66 -7.69 -18.72
CA ASP A 113 -20.27 -8.91 -19.29
C ASP A 113 -19.84 -9.15 -20.75
N GLU A 114 -18.55 -8.98 -21.04
CA GLU A 114 -18.01 -9.20 -22.38
C GLU A 114 -18.19 -10.68 -22.78
N PRO A 115 -18.82 -10.97 -23.94
CA PRO A 115 -19.15 -12.35 -24.35
C PRO A 115 -17.93 -13.28 -24.38
N GLU A 116 -16.77 -12.77 -24.80
CA GLU A 116 -15.53 -13.54 -24.86
C GLU A 116 -15.01 -13.91 -23.46
N VAL A 117 -15.11 -13.01 -22.49
CA VAL A 117 -14.72 -13.29 -21.09
C VAL A 117 -15.63 -14.36 -20.51
N LYS A 118 -16.94 -14.25 -20.73
CA LYS A 118 -17.91 -15.24 -20.26
C LYS A 118 -17.61 -16.63 -20.81
N LYS A 119 -17.36 -16.74 -22.12
CA LYS A 119 -17.03 -18.00 -22.79
C LYS A 119 -15.74 -18.64 -22.23
N ALA A 120 -14.73 -17.81 -21.94
CA ALA A 120 -13.48 -18.28 -21.32
C ALA A 120 -13.73 -18.85 -19.92
N ILE A 121 -14.52 -18.15 -19.09
CA ILE A 121 -14.85 -18.61 -17.73
C ILE A 121 -15.70 -19.89 -17.74
N GLU A 122 -16.65 -20.02 -18.67
CA GLU A 122 -17.44 -21.24 -18.84
C GLU A 122 -16.55 -22.44 -19.14
N SER A 123 -15.51 -22.27 -19.96
CA SER A 123 -14.55 -23.33 -20.28
C SER A 123 -13.70 -23.75 -19.09
N LEU A 124 -13.51 -22.87 -18.11
CA LEU A 124 -12.70 -23.13 -16.91
C LEU A 124 -13.52 -23.69 -15.73
N ARG A 125 -14.85 -23.54 -15.75
CA ARG A 125 -15.73 -23.78 -14.61
C ARG A 125 -15.49 -25.13 -13.92
N ASP A 126 -15.41 -26.20 -14.69
CA ASP A 126 -15.30 -27.57 -14.15
C ASP A 126 -13.86 -27.95 -13.81
N SER A 127 -12.88 -27.15 -14.25
CA SER A 127 -11.45 -27.38 -13.99
C SER A 127 -10.94 -26.62 -12.76
N ILE A 128 -11.71 -25.69 -12.21
CA ILE A 128 -11.33 -24.91 -11.03
C ILE A 128 -11.86 -25.61 -9.77
N PRO A 129 -10.98 -26.05 -8.85
CA PRO A 129 -11.39 -26.63 -7.58
C PRO A 129 -12.16 -25.63 -6.71
N ASP A 130 -13.13 -26.11 -5.91
CA ASP A 130 -13.81 -25.24 -4.94
C ASP A 130 -12.85 -24.83 -3.81
N PRO A 131 -12.50 -23.54 -3.68
CA PRO A 131 -11.57 -23.09 -2.64
C PRO A 131 -12.14 -23.25 -1.21
N ARG A 132 -13.43 -23.56 -1.07
CA ARG A 132 -14.11 -23.76 0.22
C ARG A 132 -14.29 -25.23 0.60
N ALA A 133 -13.87 -26.18 -0.23
CA ALA A 133 -14.11 -27.60 0.01
C ALA A 133 -13.56 -28.12 1.37
N GLY A 134 -12.59 -27.42 1.97
CA GLY A 134 -12.02 -27.74 3.28
C GLY A 134 -12.49 -26.86 4.45
N ILE A 135 -13.47 -25.97 4.25
CA ILE A 135 -13.96 -25.07 5.30
C ILE A 135 -15.21 -25.69 5.94
N SER A 136 -15.08 -26.24 7.15
CA SER A 136 -16.25 -26.56 7.98
C SER A 136 -16.84 -25.27 8.54
N LEU A 137 -18.13 -25.05 8.26
CA LEU A 137 -18.98 -24.02 8.88
C LEU A 137 -19.83 -24.62 9.99
#